data_AF-A0A3M0XPK6-F1
#
_entry.id   AF-A0A3M0XPK6-F1
#
_cell.length_a   1.000
_cell.length_b   1.000
_cell.length_c   1.000
_cell.angle_alpha   90.00
_cell.angle_beta   90.00
_cell.angle_gamma   90.00
#
_symmetry.space_group_name_H-M   'P 1'
#
loop_
_entity.id
_entity.type
_entity.pdbx_description
1 polymer ?
#
loop_
_entity_poly.entity_id
_entity_poly.type
_entity_poly.pdbx_seq_one_letter_code
_entity_poly.pdbx_strand_id
1 'polypeptide(L)'
;MALFFDTLEEAVPETFTWVQEHILVPALEEGQVFIAMAARAHYQALNLKGLWPVLRKMEIRPLRPFDREDVQIQARLLGMQPLEDITLYTGGVPGIKKKVVLEKSYQEKATLPDKAVEIIFTYIAEKVEEVKDILLVMAAFRWFNDRLLAHIAHCFWPDRYQDSRRRTGNRLARKMLATWWVGEHPQGYGYTVAPELRPVLDRYHFSHHPQQHLETHRLAFQWFKQEVAAGDWESLVDQVYHLSAAWYDRKQNADLAFPEDLPLAPTTEERVSCLRDLLSRGLEGVRSEEQAKARERICRSLEEGEEFRSVLDQTEIEQLVAFVSQDGAATLAKEQNAQGGMNGQG
;
A
#
# COMPACT_ATOMS: atom_id res chain seq x y z
N MET A 1 -9.65 38.83 -0.63
CA MET A 1 -9.91 38.20 0.69
C MET A 1 -9.33 36.78 0.70
N ALA A 2 -8.89 36.26 1.85
CA ALA A 2 -8.44 34.87 1.99
C ALA A 2 -9.23 34.16 3.08
N LEU A 3 -9.72 32.94 2.81
CA LEU A 3 -10.42 32.07 3.76
C LEU A 3 -9.66 30.77 3.94
N PHE A 4 -9.59 30.30 5.18
CA PHE A 4 -8.84 29.10 5.56
C PHE A 4 -9.76 28.12 6.28
N PHE A 5 -9.84 26.89 5.78
CA PHE A 5 -10.55 25.78 6.40
C PHE A 5 -9.53 24.74 6.83
N ASP A 6 -9.37 24.54 8.14
CA ASP A 6 -8.28 23.72 8.70
C ASP A 6 -8.59 22.21 8.68
N THR A 7 -9.85 21.80 8.61
CA THR A 7 -10.25 20.39 8.43
C THR A 7 -11.65 20.32 7.81
N LEU A 8 -11.75 19.92 6.55
CA LEU A 8 -13.04 19.84 5.82
C LEU A 8 -13.96 18.73 6.33
N GLU A 9 -13.42 17.67 6.92
CA GLU A 9 -14.18 16.49 7.34
C GLU A 9 -15.04 16.71 8.58
N GLU A 10 -14.79 17.80 9.31
CA GLU A 10 -15.57 18.19 10.49
C GLU A 10 -16.69 19.17 10.14
N ALA A 11 -16.71 19.68 8.91
CA ALA A 11 -17.72 20.62 8.45
C ALA A 11 -18.97 19.87 7.94
N VAL A 12 -20.12 20.26 8.46
CA VAL A 12 -21.42 19.78 7.97
C VAL A 12 -21.81 20.53 6.68
N PRO A 13 -22.56 19.92 5.74
CA PRO A 13 -22.96 20.55 4.49
C PRO A 13 -23.55 21.96 4.65
N GLU A 14 -24.33 22.19 5.70
CA GLU A 14 -24.98 23.45 6.01
C GLU A 14 -23.98 24.57 6.32
N THR A 15 -22.83 24.24 6.91
CA THR A 15 -21.74 25.20 7.15
C THR A 15 -21.20 25.72 5.82
N PHE A 16 -21.07 24.85 4.82
CA PHE A 16 -20.59 25.23 3.50
C PHE A 16 -21.59 26.12 2.77
N THR A 17 -22.87 25.77 2.80
CA THR A 17 -23.94 26.60 2.22
C THR A 17 -23.97 27.98 2.86
N TRP A 18 -23.92 28.05 4.19
CA TRP A 18 -23.95 29.33 4.91
C TRP A 18 -22.74 30.21 4.56
N VAL A 19 -21.53 29.65 4.60
CA VAL A 19 -20.30 30.36 4.22
C VAL A 19 -20.39 30.87 2.79
N GLN A 20 -20.91 30.06 1.88
CA GLN A 20 -21.06 30.47 0.49
C GLN A 20 -21.99 31.68 0.36
N GLU A 21 -23.18 31.58 0.93
CA GLU A 21 -24.22 32.61 0.81
C GLU A 21 -23.85 33.91 1.51
N HIS A 22 -23.24 33.83 2.70
CA HIS A 22 -23.07 34.99 3.58
C HIS A 22 -21.66 35.59 3.56
N ILE A 23 -20.66 34.86 3.06
CA ILE A 23 -19.27 35.33 3.02
C ILE A 23 -18.76 35.37 1.57
N LEU A 24 -18.84 34.25 0.85
CA LEU A 24 -18.21 34.17 -0.48
C LEU A 24 -18.90 35.00 -1.53
N VAL A 25 -20.21 34.84 -1.69
CA VAL A 25 -20.97 35.53 -2.74
C VAL A 25 -20.84 37.04 -2.59
N PRO A 26 -21.03 37.63 -1.39
CA PRO A 26 -20.77 39.05 -1.18
C PRO A 26 -19.32 39.46 -1.49
N ALA A 27 -18.34 38.70 -0.99
CA ALA A 27 -16.93 39.06 -1.19
C ALA A 27 -16.46 38.93 -2.65
N LEU A 28 -17.14 38.10 -3.46
CA LEU A 28 -16.88 37.97 -4.89
C LEU A 28 -17.36 39.19 -5.69
N GLU A 29 -18.34 39.95 -5.19
CA GLU A 29 -18.76 41.22 -5.79
C GLU A 29 -17.68 42.30 -5.65
N GLU A 30 -16.90 42.23 -4.57
CA GLU A 30 -15.82 43.18 -4.26
C GLU A 30 -14.46 42.80 -4.87
N GLY A 31 -14.28 41.52 -5.26
CA GLY A 31 -13.05 41.10 -5.95
C GLY A 31 -12.76 39.61 -5.86
N GLN A 32 -11.47 39.27 -5.93
CA GLN A 32 -11.02 37.88 -5.90
C GLN A 32 -10.93 37.35 -4.45
N VAL A 33 -11.48 36.16 -4.26
CA VAL A 33 -11.40 35.41 -3.01
C VAL A 33 -10.49 34.20 -3.21
N PHE A 34 -9.50 34.07 -2.33
CA PHE A 34 -8.65 32.89 -2.24
C PHE A 34 -9.17 31.99 -1.12
N ILE A 35 -9.27 30.70 -1.37
CA ILE A 35 -9.73 29.73 -0.37
C ILE A 35 -8.69 28.63 -0.27
N ALA A 36 -8.14 28.45 0.92
CA ALA A 36 -7.28 27.33 1.26
C ALA A 36 -8.07 26.36 2.15
N MET A 37 -8.08 25.09 1.77
CA MET A 37 -8.76 24.04 2.51
C MET A 37 -7.77 22.91 2.80
N ALA A 38 -7.69 22.52 4.06
CA ALA A 38 -7.00 21.31 4.49
C ALA A 38 -8.03 20.19 4.67
N ALA A 39 -7.70 19.03 4.11
CA ALA A 39 -8.50 17.82 4.16
C ALA A 39 -7.59 16.62 4.44
N ARG A 40 -8.12 15.67 5.20
CA ARG A 40 -7.54 14.34 5.44
C ARG A 40 -7.99 13.32 4.38
N ALA A 41 -9.19 13.51 3.82
CA ALA A 41 -9.80 12.60 2.87
C ALA A 41 -9.35 12.83 1.43
N HIS A 42 -9.42 11.77 0.61
CA HIS A 42 -9.32 11.92 -0.85
C HIS A 42 -10.45 12.86 -1.33
N TYR A 43 -10.09 13.98 -1.98
CA TYR A 43 -11.01 15.05 -2.39
C TYR A 43 -12.22 14.57 -3.22
N GLN A 44 -12.08 13.42 -3.91
CA GLN A 44 -13.15 12.79 -4.68
C GLN A 44 -14.33 12.37 -3.80
N ALA A 45 -14.08 12.03 -2.54
CA ALA A 45 -15.12 11.72 -1.57
C ALA A 45 -15.89 12.97 -1.09
N LEU A 46 -15.29 14.16 -1.19
CA LEU A 46 -15.85 15.40 -0.63
C LEU A 46 -16.79 16.14 -1.59
N ASN A 47 -16.94 15.71 -2.85
CA ASN A 47 -17.78 16.33 -3.88
C ASN A 47 -17.78 17.88 -3.84
N LEU A 48 -16.59 18.49 -3.75
CA LEU A 48 -16.44 19.92 -3.49
C LEU A 48 -17.08 20.80 -4.57
N LYS A 49 -17.14 20.34 -5.82
CA LYS A 49 -17.86 21.05 -6.90
C LYS A 49 -19.36 21.13 -6.66
N GLY A 50 -19.95 20.10 -6.03
CA GLY A 50 -21.36 20.12 -5.63
C GLY A 50 -21.61 21.00 -4.42
N LEU A 51 -20.67 21.04 -3.47
CA LEU A 51 -20.78 21.86 -2.26
C LEU A 51 -20.47 23.35 -2.51
N TRP A 52 -19.62 23.65 -3.50
CA TRP A 52 -19.14 25.00 -3.80
C TRP A 52 -19.18 25.30 -5.31
N PRO A 53 -20.36 25.44 -5.92
CA PRO A 53 -20.52 25.70 -7.36
C PRO A 53 -19.83 26.98 -7.86
N VAL A 54 -19.54 27.93 -6.96
CA VAL A 54 -18.80 29.17 -7.28
C VAL A 54 -17.29 28.97 -7.45
N LEU A 55 -16.73 27.81 -7.12
CA LEU A 55 -15.31 27.49 -7.33
C LEU A 55 -14.98 27.45 -8.83
N ARG A 56 -14.24 28.45 -9.31
CA ARG A 56 -13.82 28.55 -10.72
C ARG A 56 -12.52 27.84 -11.04
N LYS A 57 -11.58 27.82 -10.09
CA LYS A 57 -10.28 27.16 -10.20
C LYS A 57 -9.97 26.44 -8.91
N MET A 58 -9.50 25.21 -9.02
CA MET A 58 -9.11 24.40 -7.89
C MET A 58 -7.77 23.76 -8.23
N GLU A 59 -6.78 23.97 -7.36
CA GLU A 59 -5.51 23.29 -7.40
C GLU A 59 -5.44 22.40 -6.16
N ILE A 60 -5.10 21.12 -6.37
CA ILE A 60 -4.96 20.16 -5.28
C ILE A 60 -3.47 19.93 -5.10
N ARG A 61 -3.00 20.13 -3.87
CA ARG A 61 -1.61 19.85 -3.49
C ARG A 61 -1.60 18.73 -2.46
N PRO A 62 -1.25 17.49 -2.85
CA PRO A 62 -1.03 16.45 -1.86
C PRO A 62 0.15 16.87 -0.98
N LEU A 63 -0.01 16.74 0.33
CA LEU A 63 1.10 16.91 1.25
C LEU A 63 1.91 15.62 1.25
N ARG A 64 3.19 15.72 0.88
CA ARG A 64 4.09 14.58 0.96
C ARG A 64 4.45 14.29 2.44
N PRO A 65 4.72 13.03 2.79
CA PRO A 65 5.27 12.69 4.09
C PRO A 65 6.66 13.31 4.26
N PHE A 66 7.11 13.45 5.51
CA PHE A 66 8.47 13.91 5.78
C PHE A 66 9.48 12.81 5.45
N ASP A 67 10.43 13.15 4.60
CA ASP A 67 11.58 12.31 4.33
C ASP A 67 12.62 12.41 5.47
N ARG A 68 13.74 11.70 5.32
CA ARG A 68 14.82 11.70 6.32
C ARG A 68 15.39 13.11 6.57
N GLU A 69 15.47 13.95 5.54
CA GLU A 69 16.02 15.31 5.65
C GLU A 69 15.04 16.24 6.38
N ASP A 70 13.77 16.24 5.97
CA ASP A 70 12.68 16.95 6.66
C ASP A 70 12.65 16.56 8.15
N VAL A 71 12.87 15.28 8.41
CA VAL A 71 12.89 14.75 9.77
C VAL A 71 14.03 15.32 10.60
N GLN A 72 15.23 15.42 10.02
CA GLN A 72 16.41 16.01 10.66
C GLN A 72 16.23 17.50 10.90
N ILE A 73 15.66 18.22 9.94
CA ILE A 73 15.35 19.65 10.06
C ILE A 73 14.38 19.88 11.22
N GLN A 74 13.27 19.15 11.26
CA GLN A 74 12.29 19.29 12.33
C GLN A 74 12.89 18.94 13.70
N ALA A 75 13.71 17.89 13.79
CA ALA A 75 14.37 17.51 15.04
C ALA A 75 15.29 18.63 15.54
N ARG A 76 16.11 19.21 14.65
CA ARG A 76 16.98 20.37 14.99
C ARG A 76 16.17 21.57 15.47
N LEU A 77 15.06 21.91 14.79
CA LEU A 77 14.19 23.02 15.18
C LEU A 77 13.54 22.83 16.55
N LEU A 78 13.28 21.58 16.94
CA LEU A 78 12.71 21.23 18.24
C LEU A 78 13.78 21.03 19.33
N GLY A 79 15.06 21.22 19.02
CA GLY A 79 16.17 20.97 19.96
C GLY A 79 16.38 19.50 20.29
N MET A 80 16.01 18.59 19.38
CA MET A 80 16.03 17.15 19.57
C MET A 80 17.07 16.48 18.66
N GLN A 81 17.62 15.35 19.11
CA GLN A 81 18.44 14.50 18.25
C GLN A 81 17.54 13.71 17.28
N PRO A 82 17.79 13.75 15.96
CA PRO A 82 17.05 12.93 15.02
C PRO A 82 17.35 11.45 15.28
N LEU A 83 16.32 10.63 15.42
CA LEU A 83 16.49 9.18 15.39
C LEU A 83 16.84 8.75 13.98
N GLU A 84 17.87 7.92 13.87
CA GLU A 84 17.98 7.04 12.71
C GLU A 84 16.70 6.20 12.63
N ASP A 85 16.15 6.12 11.42
CA ASP A 85 15.02 5.24 11.09
C ASP A 85 13.64 5.58 11.65
N ILE A 86 13.41 6.77 12.24
CA ILE A 86 12.05 7.16 12.71
C ILE A 86 10.99 7.17 11.61
N THR A 87 11.41 7.39 10.36
CA THR A 87 10.53 7.29 9.19
C THR A 87 9.98 5.88 9.02
N LEU A 88 10.74 4.83 9.39
CA LEU A 88 10.28 3.44 9.35
C LEU A 88 9.14 3.15 10.32
N TYR A 89 9.01 3.93 11.39
CA TYR A 89 7.99 3.72 12.44
C TYR A 89 6.81 4.67 12.33
N THR A 90 6.97 5.77 11.59
CA THR A 90 5.95 6.84 11.52
C THR A 90 5.46 7.09 10.10
N GLY A 91 6.05 6.43 9.10
CA GLY A 91 5.76 6.68 7.68
C GLY A 91 6.07 8.10 7.22
N GLY A 92 6.86 8.86 8.01
CA GLY A 92 7.07 10.28 7.77
C GLY A 92 5.85 11.17 8.09
N VAL A 93 4.78 10.63 8.70
CA VAL A 93 3.57 11.42 9.00
C VAL A 93 3.85 12.39 10.16
N PRO A 94 3.76 13.72 9.95
CA PRO A 94 4.18 14.70 10.97
C PRO A 94 3.41 14.60 12.28
N GLY A 95 2.10 14.27 12.23
CA GLY A 95 1.25 14.12 13.41
C GLY A 95 1.64 12.93 14.29
N ILE A 96 1.90 11.77 13.67
CA ILE A 96 2.36 10.55 14.35
C ILE A 96 3.75 10.81 14.93
N LYS A 97 4.65 11.36 14.12
CA LYS A 97 6.02 11.69 14.53
C LYS A 97 6.03 12.62 15.73
N LYS A 98 5.31 13.75 15.68
CA LYS A 98 5.28 14.72 16.77
C LYS A 98 4.89 14.03 18.09
N LYS A 99 3.92 13.13 18.09
CA LYS A 99 3.49 12.43 19.31
C LYS A 99 4.48 11.38 19.79
N VAL A 100 4.97 10.52 18.89
CA VAL A 100 6.02 9.52 19.20
C VAL A 100 7.26 10.21 19.78
N VAL A 101 7.58 11.40 19.28
CA VAL A 101 8.73 12.20 19.72
C VAL A 101 8.45 12.96 21.03
N LEU A 102 7.22 13.50 21.24
CA LEU A 102 6.87 14.34 22.39
C LEU A 102 6.46 13.57 23.66
N GLU A 103 5.90 12.36 23.56
CA GLU A 103 5.44 11.59 24.75
C GLU A 103 6.58 10.94 25.58
N LYS A 104 7.84 11.25 25.24
CA LYS A 104 9.12 11.03 25.97
C LYS A 104 9.80 9.65 25.91
N SER A 105 11.13 9.81 25.97
CA SER A 105 12.25 8.87 26.11
C SER A 105 12.32 7.72 25.10
N TYR A 106 12.76 8.06 23.88
CA TYR A 106 13.97 7.62 23.15
C TYR A 106 14.87 6.47 23.67
N GLN A 107 14.63 5.89 24.86
CA GLN A 107 15.54 4.94 25.51
C GLN A 107 15.18 3.48 25.20
N GLU A 108 13.99 3.18 24.68
CA GLU A 108 13.55 1.82 24.38
C GLU A 108 13.09 1.69 22.93
N LYS A 109 14.04 1.52 21.99
CA LYS A 109 13.74 1.29 20.56
C LYS A 109 12.73 0.16 20.33
N ALA A 110 12.69 -0.83 21.22
CA ALA A 110 11.82 -2.00 21.13
C ALA A 110 10.31 -1.68 21.23
N THR A 111 9.92 -0.55 21.85
CA THR A 111 8.49 -0.21 22.07
C THR A 111 7.94 0.82 21.07
N LEU A 112 8.76 1.25 20.10
CA LEU A 112 8.39 2.30 19.13
C LEU A 112 7.27 1.90 18.15
N PRO A 113 7.25 0.68 17.55
CA PRO A 113 6.13 0.25 16.69
C PRO A 113 4.79 0.25 17.43
N ASP A 114 4.76 -0.35 18.62
CA ASP A 114 3.55 -0.52 19.44
C ASP A 114 2.96 0.84 19.80
N LYS A 115 3.80 1.80 20.21
CA LYS A 115 3.35 3.18 20.51
C LYS A 115 2.94 3.96 19.28
N ALA A 116 3.66 3.83 18.16
CA ALA A 116 3.28 4.51 16.91
C ALA A 116 1.90 4.05 16.44
N VAL A 117 1.63 2.75 16.55
CA VAL A 117 0.35 2.17 16.19
C VAL A 117 -0.73 2.39 17.24
N GLU A 118 -0.41 2.42 18.53
CA GLU A 118 -1.31 2.89 19.57
C GLU A 118 -1.73 4.34 19.31
N ILE A 119 -0.80 5.23 18.94
CA ILE A 119 -1.11 6.61 18.56
C ILE A 119 -1.96 6.65 17.28
N ILE A 120 -1.66 5.84 16.26
CA ILE A 120 -2.48 5.73 15.04
C ILE A 120 -3.90 5.29 15.39
N PHE A 121 -4.06 4.22 16.17
CA PHE A 121 -5.39 3.70 16.51
C PHE A 121 -6.14 4.61 17.50
N THR A 122 -5.44 5.22 18.46
CA THR A 122 -6.05 6.09 19.48
C THR A 122 -6.49 7.43 18.90
N TYR A 123 -5.73 8.02 17.97
CA TYR A 123 -6.05 9.36 17.45
C TYR A 123 -6.68 9.37 16.07
N ILE A 124 -6.63 8.26 15.36
CA ILE A 124 -7.03 8.21 13.97
C ILE A 124 -8.11 7.12 13.73
N ALA A 125 -8.24 6.10 14.61
CA ALA A 125 -9.22 5.00 14.45
C ALA A 125 -10.44 5.02 15.36
N GLU A 126 -10.60 6.02 16.24
CA GLU A 126 -11.79 6.14 17.13
C GLU A 126 -13.14 6.04 16.38
N LYS A 127 -13.14 6.21 15.05
CA LYS A 127 -14.35 6.18 14.23
C LYS A 127 -14.73 4.82 13.63
N VAL A 128 -13.87 3.78 13.60
CA VAL A 128 -14.23 2.51 12.92
C VAL A 128 -13.60 1.25 13.56
N GLU A 129 -14.02 0.91 14.77
CA GLU A 129 -13.62 -0.32 15.48
C GLU A 129 -13.85 -1.60 14.65
N GLU A 130 -14.89 -1.62 13.81
CA GLU A 130 -15.22 -2.77 12.97
C GLU A 130 -14.16 -3.12 11.92
N VAL A 131 -13.47 -2.14 11.33
CA VAL A 131 -12.51 -2.40 10.24
C VAL A 131 -11.06 -2.40 10.69
N LYS A 132 -10.79 -2.16 11.99
CA LYS A 132 -9.44 -2.09 12.55
C LYS A 132 -8.64 -3.36 12.23
N ASP A 133 -9.16 -4.52 12.63
CA ASP A 133 -8.45 -5.79 12.47
C ASP A 133 -8.32 -6.17 10.99
N ILE A 134 -9.36 -5.88 10.19
CA ILE A 134 -9.32 -6.08 8.74
C ILE A 134 -8.22 -5.23 8.12
N LEU A 135 -8.12 -3.96 8.50
CA LEU A 135 -7.12 -3.07 7.95
C LEU A 135 -5.70 -3.44 8.36
N LEU A 136 -5.49 -3.95 9.58
CA LEU A 136 -4.21 -4.55 9.97
C LEU A 136 -3.82 -5.68 9.02
N VAL A 137 -4.74 -6.61 8.75
CA VAL A 137 -4.51 -7.71 7.81
C VAL A 137 -4.31 -7.18 6.37
N MET A 138 -5.07 -6.16 5.95
CA MET A 138 -4.96 -5.58 4.61
C MET A 138 -3.68 -4.75 4.40
N ALA A 139 -3.00 -4.32 5.47
CA ALA A 139 -1.72 -3.62 5.37
C ALA A 139 -0.61 -4.50 4.78
N ALA A 140 -0.70 -5.82 4.97
CA ALA A 140 0.20 -6.77 4.34
C ALA A 140 0.12 -6.79 2.81
N PHE A 141 -0.96 -6.28 2.21
CA PHE A 141 -1.18 -6.32 0.78
C PHE A 141 -0.70 -5.04 0.11
N ARG A 142 -0.07 -5.17 -1.07
CA ARG A 142 0.31 -4.02 -1.91
C ARG A 142 -0.92 -3.35 -2.53
N TRP A 143 -1.91 -4.16 -2.88
CA TRP A 143 -3.25 -3.76 -3.27
C TRP A 143 -4.24 -4.89 -2.96
N PHE A 144 -5.52 -4.57 -2.89
CA PHE A 144 -6.57 -5.56 -2.74
C PHE A 144 -7.86 -5.11 -3.42
N ASN A 145 -8.69 -6.05 -3.85
CA ASN A 145 -10.03 -5.76 -4.38
C ASN A 145 -11.13 -6.25 -3.41
N ASP A 146 -12.39 -5.97 -3.76
CA ASP A 146 -13.55 -6.37 -2.96
C ASP A 146 -13.66 -7.91 -2.80
N ARG A 147 -13.27 -8.69 -3.82
CA ARG A 147 -13.30 -10.15 -3.75
C ARG A 147 -12.28 -10.70 -2.76
N LEU A 148 -11.02 -10.24 -2.85
CA LEU A 148 -9.95 -10.61 -1.94
C LEU A 148 -10.28 -10.18 -0.50
N LEU A 149 -10.79 -8.96 -0.33
CA LEU A 149 -11.21 -8.45 0.98
C LEU A 149 -12.30 -9.34 1.61
N ALA A 150 -13.30 -9.76 0.84
CA ALA A 150 -14.33 -10.68 1.32
C ALA A 150 -13.77 -12.06 1.68
N HIS A 151 -12.86 -12.57 0.86
CA HIS A 151 -12.20 -13.86 1.10
C HIS A 151 -11.40 -13.85 2.40
N ILE A 152 -10.53 -12.86 2.58
CA ILE A 152 -9.69 -12.73 3.77
C ILE A 152 -10.54 -12.50 5.03
N ALA A 153 -11.57 -11.65 4.94
CA ALA A 153 -12.47 -11.41 6.06
C ALA A 153 -13.20 -12.70 6.50
N HIS A 154 -13.62 -13.53 5.54
CA HIS A 154 -14.24 -14.82 5.83
C HIS A 154 -13.25 -15.81 6.47
N CYS A 155 -12.00 -15.84 6.02
CA CYS A 155 -10.97 -16.74 6.56
C CYS A 155 -10.61 -16.41 8.02
N PHE A 156 -10.45 -15.13 8.37
CA PHE A 156 -10.04 -14.74 9.73
C PHE A 156 -11.21 -14.56 10.71
N TRP A 157 -12.39 -14.16 10.22
CA TRP A 157 -13.56 -13.91 11.08
C TRP A 157 -14.83 -14.54 10.49
N PRO A 158 -14.89 -15.87 10.35
CA PRO A 158 -16.03 -16.57 9.72
C PRO A 158 -17.36 -16.34 10.45
N ASP A 159 -17.33 -16.18 11.78
CA ASP A 159 -18.52 -15.90 12.59
C ASP A 159 -19.15 -14.54 12.25
N ARG A 160 -18.31 -13.57 11.85
CA ARG A 160 -18.73 -12.20 11.50
C ARG A 160 -19.01 -12.05 10.02
N TYR A 161 -18.25 -12.75 9.17
CA TYR A 161 -18.32 -12.69 7.72
C TYR A 161 -18.56 -14.09 7.16
N GLN A 162 -19.82 -14.54 7.28
CA GLN A 162 -20.22 -15.91 6.94
C GLN A 162 -20.12 -16.25 5.45
N ASP A 163 -19.97 -15.24 4.57
CA ASP A 163 -19.77 -15.46 3.14
C ASP A 163 -18.58 -14.67 2.59
N SER A 164 -17.91 -15.27 1.60
CA SER A 164 -16.84 -14.65 0.81
C SER A 164 -17.38 -13.90 -0.41
N ARG A 165 -18.66 -13.48 -0.38
CA ARG A 165 -19.31 -12.89 -1.55
C ARG A 165 -18.84 -11.46 -1.76
N ARG A 166 -18.84 -11.07 -3.04
CA ARG A 166 -18.51 -9.71 -3.49
C ARG A 166 -19.26 -8.60 -2.76
N ARG A 167 -20.51 -8.83 -2.33
CA ARG A 167 -21.31 -7.84 -1.58
C ARG A 167 -20.70 -7.51 -0.21
N THR A 168 -20.18 -8.51 0.50
CA THR A 168 -19.50 -8.35 1.79
C THR A 168 -18.23 -7.52 1.60
N GLY A 169 -17.44 -7.86 0.59
CA GLY A 169 -16.26 -7.10 0.18
C GLY A 169 -16.55 -5.63 -0.12
N ASN A 170 -17.55 -5.35 -0.96
CA ASN A 170 -17.94 -3.97 -1.29
C ASN A 170 -18.35 -3.17 -0.04
N ARG A 171 -19.08 -3.80 0.88
CA ARG A 171 -19.47 -3.15 2.14
C ARG A 171 -18.24 -2.80 2.98
N LEU A 172 -17.29 -3.72 3.09
CA LEU A 172 -16.05 -3.50 3.83
C LEU A 172 -15.18 -2.43 3.17
N ALA A 173 -14.99 -2.50 1.85
CA ALA A 173 -14.23 -1.50 1.09
C ALA A 173 -14.80 -0.09 1.28
N ARG A 174 -16.13 0.08 1.23
CA ARG A 174 -16.77 1.38 1.53
C ARG A 174 -16.50 1.88 2.94
N LYS A 175 -16.52 0.99 3.94
CA LYS A 175 -16.18 1.34 5.33
C LYS A 175 -14.71 1.74 5.46
N MET A 176 -13.81 1.03 4.77
CA MET A 176 -12.37 1.34 4.78
C MET A 176 -12.05 2.64 4.03
N LEU A 177 -12.69 2.90 2.88
CA LEU A 177 -12.53 4.17 2.17
C LEU A 177 -12.96 5.38 3.02
N ALA A 178 -13.92 5.18 3.94
CA ALA A 178 -14.34 6.20 4.88
C ALA A 178 -13.30 6.52 5.97
N THR A 179 -12.27 5.69 6.18
CA THR A 179 -11.20 5.94 7.17
C THR A 179 -10.09 6.85 6.65
N TRP A 180 -10.08 7.15 5.34
CA TRP A 180 -9.00 7.88 4.64
C TRP A 180 -7.65 7.16 4.61
N TRP A 181 -7.56 5.96 5.19
CA TRP A 181 -6.36 5.13 5.18
C TRP A 181 -6.31 4.20 3.98
N VAL A 182 -7.44 4.07 3.30
CA VAL A 182 -7.56 3.31 2.08
C VAL A 182 -7.95 4.26 0.95
N GLY A 183 -7.19 4.19 -0.12
CA GLY A 183 -7.47 4.89 -1.38
C GLY A 183 -7.86 3.90 -2.47
N GLU A 184 -8.40 4.44 -3.58
CA GLU A 184 -8.50 3.67 -4.81
C GLU A 184 -7.10 3.50 -5.41
N HIS A 185 -6.81 2.30 -5.92
CA HIS A 185 -5.55 2.03 -6.60
C HIS A 185 -5.44 2.93 -7.85
N PRO A 186 -4.29 3.59 -8.12
CA PRO A 186 -4.17 4.56 -9.22
C PRO A 186 -4.54 4.03 -10.61
N GLN A 187 -4.44 2.71 -10.79
CA GLN A 187 -4.76 2.03 -12.05
C GLN A 187 -6.20 1.48 -12.10
N GLY A 188 -7.00 1.68 -11.05
CA GLY A 188 -8.43 1.34 -11.02
C GLY A 188 -8.77 -0.11 -10.66
N TYR A 189 -7.79 -0.96 -10.35
CA TYR A 189 -7.99 -2.40 -10.11
C TYR A 189 -8.37 -2.79 -8.68
N GLY A 190 -8.49 -1.82 -7.76
CA GLY A 190 -8.84 -2.09 -6.38
C GLY A 190 -8.51 -0.94 -5.46
N TYR A 191 -7.99 -1.28 -4.30
CA TYR A 191 -7.73 -0.40 -3.17
C TYR A 191 -6.32 -0.60 -2.64
N THR A 192 -5.77 0.43 -2.01
CA THR A 192 -4.48 0.39 -1.35
C THR A 192 -4.59 0.99 0.03
N VAL A 193 -3.92 0.39 1.02
CA VAL A 193 -3.63 1.10 2.27
C VAL A 193 -2.63 2.23 1.94
N ALA A 194 -2.81 3.40 2.55
CA ALA A 194 -1.93 4.55 2.38
C ALA A 194 -0.46 4.11 2.53
N PRO A 195 0.40 4.35 1.53
CA PRO A 195 1.79 3.86 1.53
C PRO A 195 2.58 4.21 2.79
N GLU A 196 2.25 5.32 3.43
CA GLU A 196 2.88 5.78 4.67
C GLU A 196 2.47 4.97 5.90
N LEU A 197 1.21 4.54 5.94
CA LEU A 197 0.65 3.79 7.06
C LEU A 197 0.93 2.30 6.94
N ARG A 198 1.00 1.81 5.71
CA ARG A 198 1.11 0.39 5.39
C ARG A 198 2.28 -0.30 6.12
N PRO A 199 3.54 0.18 6.05
CA PRO A 199 4.67 -0.47 6.74
C PRO A 199 4.55 -0.44 8.26
N VAL A 200 3.89 0.59 8.82
CA VAL A 200 3.72 0.76 10.26
C VAL A 200 2.68 -0.23 10.79
N LEU A 201 1.56 -0.36 10.07
CA LEU A 201 0.48 -1.30 10.39
C LEU A 201 0.91 -2.77 10.20
N ASP A 202 1.61 -3.05 9.11
CA ASP A 202 2.15 -4.38 8.77
C ASP A 202 3.13 -4.86 9.86
N ARG A 203 4.11 -4.02 10.22
CA ARG A 203 5.06 -4.31 11.31
C ARG A 203 4.38 -4.56 12.64
N TYR A 204 3.35 -3.78 12.97
CA TYR A 204 2.59 -4.00 14.20
C TYR A 204 1.81 -5.31 14.17
N HIS A 205 1.22 -5.66 13.02
CA HIS A 205 0.54 -6.94 12.86
C HIS A 205 1.50 -8.10 13.11
N PHE A 206 2.71 -8.04 12.54
CA PHE A 206 3.76 -9.02 12.82
C PHE A 206 4.15 -9.06 14.31
N SER A 207 4.44 -7.92 14.93
CA SER A 207 4.90 -7.88 16.34
C SER A 207 3.90 -8.47 17.33
N HIS A 208 2.59 -8.24 17.13
CA HIS A 208 1.56 -8.67 18.09
C HIS A 208 0.89 -10.00 17.72
N HIS A 209 0.79 -10.31 16.42
CA HIS A 209 0.09 -11.48 15.92
C HIS A 209 0.91 -12.18 14.82
N PRO A 210 2.16 -12.61 15.08
CA PRO A 210 3.07 -13.06 14.04
C PRO A 210 2.57 -14.31 13.30
N GLN A 211 1.86 -15.21 13.99
CA GLN A 211 1.25 -16.38 13.34
C GLN A 211 0.10 -15.98 12.40
N GLN A 212 -0.70 -14.97 12.78
CA GLN A 212 -1.77 -14.46 11.93
C GLN A 212 -1.21 -13.68 10.74
N HIS A 213 -0.11 -12.93 10.93
CA HIS A 213 0.60 -12.23 9.86
C HIS A 213 1.15 -13.21 8.81
N LEU A 214 1.81 -14.29 9.25
CA LEU A 214 2.26 -15.36 8.37
C LEU A 214 1.10 -16.01 7.61
N GLU A 215 -0.02 -16.24 8.30
CA GLU A 215 -1.25 -16.77 7.69
C GLU A 215 -1.83 -15.81 6.64
N THR A 216 -1.75 -14.49 6.85
CA THR A 216 -2.16 -13.49 5.86
C THR A 216 -1.36 -13.63 4.57
N HIS A 217 -0.03 -13.73 4.68
CA HIS A 217 0.83 -13.93 3.52
C HIS A 217 0.58 -15.26 2.82
N ARG A 218 0.29 -16.34 3.57
CA ARG A 218 -0.10 -17.63 3.01
C ARG A 218 -1.38 -17.52 2.18
N LEU A 219 -2.44 -16.94 2.75
CA LEU A 219 -3.72 -16.75 2.06
C LEU A 219 -3.57 -15.85 0.82
N ALA A 220 -2.80 -14.77 0.94
CA ALA A 220 -2.50 -13.87 -0.18
C ALA A 220 -1.75 -14.60 -1.30
N PHE A 221 -0.70 -15.37 -0.97
CA PHE A 221 0.04 -16.18 -1.92
C PHE A 221 -0.88 -17.16 -2.67
N GLN A 222 -1.75 -17.86 -1.93
CA GLN A 222 -2.71 -18.79 -2.54
C GLN A 222 -3.70 -18.08 -3.47
N TRP A 223 -4.18 -16.90 -3.07
CA TRP A 223 -5.08 -16.09 -3.89
C TRP A 223 -4.41 -15.67 -5.20
N PHE A 224 -3.24 -15.03 -5.12
CA PHE A 224 -2.54 -14.55 -6.31
C PHE A 224 -2.05 -15.70 -7.20
N LYS A 225 -1.71 -16.86 -6.64
CA LYS A 225 -1.46 -18.08 -7.42
C LYS A 225 -2.68 -18.50 -8.26
N GLN A 226 -3.89 -18.37 -7.73
CA GLN A 226 -5.12 -18.66 -8.48
C GLN A 226 -5.39 -17.62 -9.57
N GLU A 227 -5.16 -16.34 -9.29
CA GLU A 227 -5.32 -15.27 -10.29
C GLU A 227 -4.31 -15.44 -11.45
N VAL A 228 -3.04 -15.76 -11.15
CA VAL A 228 -2.03 -16.11 -12.17
C VAL A 228 -2.47 -17.31 -13.00
N ALA A 229 -2.98 -18.37 -12.36
CA ALA A 229 -3.50 -19.54 -13.08
C ALA A 229 -4.74 -19.22 -13.94
N ALA A 230 -5.48 -18.16 -13.62
CA ALA A 230 -6.60 -17.65 -14.40
C ALA A 230 -6.17 -16.70 -15.53
N GLY A 231 -4.87 -16.42 -15.66
CA GLY A 231 -4.29 -15.57 -16.71
C GLY A 231 -4.00 -14.13 -16.27
N ASP A 232 -4.19 -13.79 -15.00
CA ASP A 232 -3.76 -12.50 -14.45
C ASP A 232 -2.28 -12.56 -14.05
N TRP A 233 -1.40 -12.36 -15.03
CA TRP A 233 0.05 -12.29 -14.79
C TRP A 233 0.45 -11.08 -13.93
N GLU A 234 -0.44 -10.11 -13.71
CA GLU A 234 -0.16 -8.87 -12.97
C GLU A 234 0.00 -9.22 -11.48
N SER A 235 -0.78 -10.21 -11.04
CA SER A 235 -0.73 -10.85 -9.74
C SER A 235 0.57 -11.65 -9.47
N LEU A 236 1.42 -11.90 -10.47
CA LEU A 236 2.66 -12.65 -10.30
C LEU A 236 3.65 -11.93 -9.36
N VAL A 237 3.69 -10.59 -9.41
CA VAL A 237 4.53 -9.79 -8.53
C VAL A 237 4.08 -9.93 -7.07
N ASP A 238 2.76 -9.88 -6.83
CA ASP A 238 2.21 -10.02 -5.49
C ASP A 238 2.38 -11.45 -4.94
N GLN A 239 2.30 -12.45 -5.82
CA GLN A 239 2.63 -13.84 -5.47
C GLN A 239 4.09 -13.96 -4.99
N VAL A 240 5.06 -13.39 -5.72
CA VAL A 240 6.49 -13.37 -5.33
C VAL A 240 6.68 -12.62 -4.01
N TYR A 241 6.04 -11.45 -3.87
CA TYR A 241 6.12 -10.63 -2.66
C TYR A 241 5.64 -11.40 -1.42
N HIS A 242 4.46 -12.00 -1.47
CA HIS A 242 3.89 -12.67 -0.30
C HIS A 242 4.63 -13.95 0.09
N LEU A 243 5.19 -14.69 -0.88
CA LEU A 243 6.07 -15.81 -0.55
C LEU A 243 7.36 -15.34 0.14
N SER A 244 7.95 -14.26 -0.37
CA SER A 244 9.16 -13.66 0.20
C SER A 244 8.92 -13.12 1.61
N ALA A 245 7.77 -12.48 1.83
CA ALA A 245 7.36 -11.96 3.12
C ALA A 245 7.11 -13.09 4.15
N ALA A 246 6.50 -14.22 3.72
CA ALA A 246 6.36 -15.39 4.59
C ALA A 246 7.72 -15.97 5.02
N TRP A 247 8.71 -16.04 4.13
CA TRP A 247 10.07 -16.43 4.51
C TRP A 247 10.73 -15.42 5.45
N TYR A 248 10.50 -14.13 5.22
CA TYR A 248 10.97 -13.07 6.11
C TYR A 248 10.41 -13.23 7.53
N ASP A 249 9.10 -13.46 7.68
CA ASP A 249 8.45 -13.73 8.97
C ASP A 249 9.12 -14.89 9.70
N ARG A 250 9.34 -16.01 8.98
CA ARG A 250 9.98 -17.21 9.53
C ARG A 250 11.44 -16.95 9.93
N LYS A 251 12.16 -16.12 9.18
CA LYS A 251 13.53 -15.69 9.51
C LYS A 251 13.57 -14.82 10.77
N GLN A 252 12.58 -13.93 10.94
CA GLN A 252 12.46 -13.07 12.12
C GLN A 252 11.98 -13.85 13.36
N ASN A 253 11.15 -14.88 13.17
CA ASN A 253 10.63 -15.71 14.25
C ASN A 253 10.64 -17.20 13.87
N ALA A 254 11.69 -17.90 14.34
CA ALA A 254 11.94 -19.31 14.07
C ALA A 254 10.99 -20.28 14.81
N ASP A 255 10.04 -19.78 15.61
CA ASP A 255 9.04 -20.60 16.30
C ASP A 255 7.69 -20.62 15.55
N LEU A 256 7.51 -19.83 14.51
CA LEU A 256 6.25 -19.79 13.75
C LEU A 256 5.93 -21.12 13.06
N ALA A 257 4.71 -21.62 13.21
CA ALA A 257 4.28 -22.82 12.50
C ALA A 257 4.21 -22.50 11.00
N PHE A 258 5.25 -22.89 10.25
CA PHE A 258 5.36 -22.59 8.84
C PHE A 258 4.40 -23.49 8.05
N PRO A 259 3.55 -22.93 7.18
CA PRO A 259 2.54 -23.71 6.47
C PRO A 259 3.15 -24.72 5.50
N GLU A 260 2.63 -25.96 5.51
CA GLU A 260 3.13 -27.06 4.66
C GLU A 260 2.90 -26.83 3.16
N ASP A 261 1.92 -25.99 2.83
CA ASP A 261 1.56 -25.63 1.46
C ASP A 261 2.43 -24.51 0.87
N LEU A 262 3.31 -23.91 1.68
CA LEU A 262 4.33 -22.97 1.22
C LEU A 262 5.68 -23.68 1.04
N PRO A 263 6.43 -23.40 -0.04
CA PRO A 263 7.75 -23.96 -0.22
C PRO A 263 8.69 -23.43 0.88
N LEU A 264 9.40 -24.33 1.55
CA LEU A 264 10.44 -23.96 2.50
C LEU A 264 11.74 -23.69 1.74
N ALA A 265 12.34 -22.52 1.96
CA ALA A 265 13.62 -22.14 1.36
C ALA A 265 14.49 -21.42 2.41
N PRO A 266 15.28 -22.16 3.21
CA PRO A 266 16.04 -21.58 4.31
C PRO A 266 17.25 -20.75 3.85
N THR A 267 17.79 -20.99 2.65
CA THR A 267 18.95 -20.26 2.12
C THR A 267 18.59 -19.29 1.01
N THR A 268 19.42 -18.27 0.80
CA THR A 268 19.30 -17.32 -0.32
C THR A 268 19.27 -18.01 -1.68
N GLU A 269 20.10 -19.04 -1.89
CA GLU A 269 20.16 -19.78 -3.17
C GLU A 269 18.85 -20.55 -3.44
N GLU A 270 18.31 -21.23 -2.42
CA GLU A 270 17.03 -21.92 -2.53
C GLU A 270 15.86 -20.96 -2.75
N ARG A 271 15.88 -19.80 -2.06
CA ARG A 271 14.87 -18.75 -2.22
C ARG A 271 14.87 -18.22 -3.66
N VAL A 272 16.03 -17.82 -4.17
CA VAL A 272 16.17 -17.34 -5.56
C VAL A 272 15.74 -18.42 -6.56
N SER A 273 16.18 -19.67 -6.37
CA SER A 273 15.79 -20.79 -7.24
C SER A 273 14.26 -20.96 -7.27
N CYS A 274 13.62 -20.98 -6.10
CA CYS A 274 12.17 -21.11 -5.98
C CYS A 274 11.41 -19.94 -6.64
N LEU A 275 11.87 -18.71 -6.44
CA LEU A 275 11.25 -17.52 -7.05
C LEU A 275 11.44 -17.49 -8.56
N ARG A 276 12.60 -17.93 -9.09
CA ARG A 276 12.83 -18.08 -10.53
C ARG A 276 11.90 -19.11 -11.16
N ASP A 277 11.73 -20.25 -10.51
CA ASP A 277 10.80 -21.28 -10.96
C ASP A 277 9.35 -20.76 -11.00
N LEU A 278 8.96 -20.02 -9.96
CA LEU A 278 7.64 -19.39 -9.87
C LEU A 278 7.44 -18.38 -11.01
N LEU A 279 8.40 -17.48 -11.22
CA LEU A 279 8.36 -16.50 -12.31
C LEU A 279 8.33 -17.16 -13.69
N SER A 280 9.11 -18.22 -13.90
CA SER A 280 9.17 -18.97 -15.16
C SER A 280 7.81 -19.55 -15.51
N ARG A 281 7.19 -20.26 -14.55
CA ARG A 281 5.89 -20.91 -14.74
C ARG A 281 4.76 -19.89 -14.88
N GLY A 282 4.80 -18.81 -14.10
CA GLY A 282 3.78 -17.75 -14.18
C GLY A 282 3.78 -16.99 -15.50
N LEU A 283 4.91 -16.98 -16.22
CA LEU A 283 5.05 -16.35 -17.53
C LEU A 283 4.91 -17.34 -18.70
N GLU A 284 4.69 -18.63 -18.41
CA GLU A 284 4.56 -19.67 -19.44
C GLU A 284 3.22 -19.53 -20.17
N GLY A 285 3.24 -19.56 -21.51
CA GLY A 285 2.02 -19.47 -22.33
C GLY A 285 1.43 -18.06 -22.51
N VAL A 286 2.05 -17.02 -21.95
CA VAL A 286 1.68 -15.62 -22.19
C VAL A 286 2.13 -15.20 -23.60
N ARG A 287 1.31 -14.44 -24.33
CA ARG A 287 1.70 -13.90 -25.65
C ARG A 287 2.94 -13.02 -25.49
N SER A 288 3.86 -13.07 -26.43
CA SER A 288 5.18 -12.43 -26.29
C SER A 288 5.16 -10.94 -25.97
N GLU A 289 4.27 -10.17 -26.58
CA GLU A 289 4.14 -8.73 -26.28
C GLU A 289 3.64 -8.46 -24.85
N GLU A 290 2.70 -9.27 -24.36
CA GLU A 290 2.18 -9.19 -22.98
C GLU A 290 3.24 -9.69 -21.99
N GLN A 291 4.00 -10.72 -22.36
CA GLN A 291 5.09 -11.26 -21.57
C GLN A 291 6.22 -10.22 -21.40
N ALA A 292 6.57 -9.47 -22.45
CA ALA A 292 7.55 -8.39 -22.36
C ALA A 292 7.10 -7.28 -21.39
N LYS A 293 5.83 -6.85 -21.47
CA LYS A 293 5.23 -5.86 -20.56
C LYS A 293 5.17 -6.36 -19.11
N ALA A 294 4.80 -7.63 -18.91
CA ALA A 294 4.79 -8.26 -17.59
C ALA A 294 6.21 -8.31 -16.99
N ARG A 295 7.20 -8.74 -17.77
CA ARG A 295 8.62 -8.76 -17.36
C ARG A 295 9.14 -7.38 -16.99
N GLU A 296 8.87 -6.35 -17.79
CA GLU A 296 9.27 -4.97 -17.49
C GLU A 296 8.69 -4.50 -16.15
N ARG A 297 7.41 -4.79 -15.89
CA ARG A 297 6.74 -4.43 -14.63
C ARG A 297 7.28 -5.20 -13.43
N ILE A 298 7.61 -6.48 -13.62
CA ILE A 298 8.23 -7.30 -12.58
C ILE A 298 9.59 -6.71 -12.22
N CYS A 299 10.46 -6.44 -13.21
CA CYS A 299 11.75 -5.79 -12.98
C CYS A 299 11.58 -4.46 -12.23
N ARG A 300 10.70 -3.58 -12.73
CA ARG A 300 10.43 -2.29 -12.11
C ARG A 300 9.96 -2.44 -10.66
N SER A 301 9.06 -3.38 -10.39
CA SER A 301 8.57 -3.63 -9.02
C SER A 301 9.68 -4.14 -8.10
N LEU A 302 10.56 -5.02 -8.58
CA LEU A 302 11.69 -5.53 -7.81
C LEU A 302 12.76 -4.45 -7.56
N GLU A 303 13.04 -3.60 -8.54
CA GLU A 303 14.08 -2.57 -8.45
C GLU A 303 13.61 -1.33 -7.66
N GLU A 304 12.43 -0.83 -7.97
CA GLU A 304 11.90 0.44 -7.44
C GLU A 304 11.01 0.24 -6.21
N GLY A 305 10.50 -0.97 -5.98
CA GLY A 305 9.63 -1.27 -4.86
C GLY A 305 10.40 -1.32 -3.53
N GLU A 306 10.31 -0.27 -2.72
CA GLU A 306 10.83 -0.25 -1.34
C GLU A 306 10.34 -1.44 -0.51
N GLU A 307 9.15 -1.95 -0.86
CA GLU A 307 8.45 -3.08 -0.26
C GLU A 307 9.19 -4.41 -0.48
N PHE A 308 9.83 -4.60 -1.63
CA PHE A 308 10.66 -5.79 -1.87
C PHE A 308 11.98 -5.71 -1.10
N ARG A 309 12.54 -4.51 -0.99
CA ARG A 309 13.78 -4.28 -0.23
C ARG A 309 13.62 -4.52 1.27
N SER A 310 12.40 -4.55 1.79
CA SER A 310 12.15 -4.90 3.20
C SER A 310 12.07 -6.40 3.45
N VAL A 311 11.85 -7.24 2.43
CA VAL A 311 11.65 -8.70 2.57
C VAL A 311 12.68 -9.55 1.83
N LEU A 312 13.35 -9.00 0.80
CA LEU A 312 14.41 -9.63 0.03
C LEU A 312 15.75 -8.93 0.25
N ASP A 313 16.82 -9.71 0.29
CA ASP A 313 18.18 -9.20 0.32
C ASP A 313 18.54 -8.62 -1.06
N GLN A 314 19.40 -7.60 -1.11
CA GLN A 314 19.79 -6.92 -2.36
C GLN A 314 20.31 -7.89 -3.43
N THR A 315 21.09 -8.90 -3.01
CA THR A 315 21.59 -9.95 -3.91
C THR A 315 20.47 -10.80 -4.51
N GLU A 316 19.38 -11.05 -3.79
CA GLU A 316 18.21 -11.77 -4.32
C GLU A 316 17.51 -10.94 -5.39
N ILE A 317 17.31 -9.65 -5.12
CA ILE A 317 16.70 -8.71 -6.07
C ILE A 317 17.52 -8.66 -7.36
N GLU A 318 18.83 -8.44 -7.27
CA GLU A 318 19.73 -8.39 -8.42
C GLU A 318 19.68 -9.67 -9.26
N GLN A 319 19.68 -10.84 -8.60
CA GLN A 319 19.63 -12.13 -9.28
C GLN A 319 18.28 -12.41 -9.96
N LEU A 320 17.17 -11.92 -9.39
CA LEU A 320 15.84 -12.04 -9.97
C LEU A 320 15.66 -11.07 -11.14
N VAL A 321 16.10 -9.81 -11.01
CA VAL A 321 16.06 -8.82 -12.08
C VAL A 321 16.89 -9.28 -13.27
N ALA A 322 18.10 -9.79 -13.04
CA ALA A 322 18.96 -10.34 -14.08
C ALA A 322 18.28 -11.50 -14.82
N PHE A 323 17.63 -12.41 -14.08
CA PHE A 323 16.89 -13.53 -14.64
C PHE A 323 15.72 -13.06 -15.53
N VAL A 324 14.87 -12.17 -15.01
CA VAL A 324 13.68 -11.67 -15.73
C VAL A 324 14.09 -10.91 -17.01
N SER A 325 15.19 -10.15 -16.95
CA SER A 325 15.71 -9.35 -18.06
C SER A 325 16.40 -10.18 -19.15
N GLN A 326 17.20 -11.19 -18.78
CA GLN A 326 17.94 -12.04 -19.74
C GLN A 326 16.98 -12.93 -20.56
N ASP A 327 15.97 -13.50 -19.91
CA ASP A 327 14.93 -14.28 -20.61
C ASP A 327 14.09 -13.41 -21.55
N GLY A 328 13.87 -12.13 -21.20
CA GLY A 328 13.21 -11.16 -22.09
C GLY A 328 14.02 -10.91 -23.37
N ALA A 329 15.34 -10.73 -23.24
CA ALA A 329 16.24 -10.51 -24.38
C ALA A 329 16.34 -11.75 -25.30
N ALA A 330 16.40 -12.95 -24.73
CA ALA A 330 16.43 -14.20 -25.50
C ALA A 330 15.12 -14.46 -26.26
N THR A 331 13.98 -14.06 -25.69
CA THR A 331 12.66 -14.20 -26.32
C THR A 331 12.50 -13.22 -27.49
N LEU A 332 12.86 -11.93 -27.29
CA LEU A 332 12.82 -10.91 -28.35
C LEU A 332 13.77 -11.23 -29.52
N ALA A 333 14.96 -11.76 -29.23
CA ALA A 333 15.93 -12.15 -30.27
C ALA A 333 15.43 -13.33 -31.12
N LYS A 334 14.71 -14.29 -30.53
CA LYS A 334 14.08 -15.39 -31.29
C LYS A 334 12.97 -14.88 -32.21
N GLU A 335 12.19 -13.89 -31.79
CA GLU A 335 11.09 -13.34 -32.58
C GLU A 335 11.55 -12.47 -33.75
N GLN A 336 12.59 -11.64 -33.55
CA GLN A 336 13.19 -10.85 -34.63
C GLN A 336 13.76 -11.76 -35.73
N ASN A 337 14.34 -12.90 -35.34
CA ASN A 337 14.82 -13.90 -36.28
C ASN A 337 13.67 -14.66 -36.98
N ALA A 338 12.54 -14.90 -36.30
CA ALA A 338 11.37 -15.56 -36.89
C ALA A 338 10.60 -14.64 -37.87
N GLN A 339 10.45 -13.35 -37.55
CA GLN A 339 9.81 -12.37 -38.44
C GLN A 339 10.69 -11.99 -39.64
N GLY A 340 12.02 -12.00 -39.48
CA GLY A 340 12.96 -11.83 -40.59
C GLY A 340 12.97 -12.99 -41.59
N GLY A 341 12.58 -14.21 -41.15
CA GLY A 341 12.54 -15.40 -42.00
C GLY A 341 11.36 -15.50 -42.96
N MET A 342 10.25 -14.78 -42.72
CA MET A 342 9.06 -14.81 -43.59
C MET A 342 9.08 -13.78 -44.74
N ASN A 343 10.00 -12.80 -44.73
CA ASN A 343 10.13 -11.80 -45.80
C ASN A 343 11.23 -12.13 -46.82
N GLY A 344 11.80 -13.34 -46.79
CA GLY A 344 12.91 -13.78 -47.64
C GLY A 344 12.56 -14.72 -48.80
N GLN A 345 11.28 -14.83 -49.18
CA GLN A 345 10.84 -15.52 -50.40
C GLN A 345 9.77 -14.69 -51.11
N GLY A 346 10.23 -13.75 -51.94
CA GLY A 346 9.46 -13.01 -52.92
C GLY A 346 10.30 -12.80 -54.16
#